data_AF-A0A947XK67-F1
#
_entry.id   AF-A0A947XK67-F1
#
_cell.length_a   1.000
_cell.length_b   1.000
_cell.length_c   1.000
_cell.angle_alpha   90.00
_cell.angle_beta   90.00
_cell.angle_gamma   90.00
#
_symmetry.space_group_name_H-M   'P 1'
#
loop_
_entity.id
_entity.type
_entity.pdbx_description
1 polymer ?
#
loop_
_entity_poly.entity_id
_entity_poly.type
_entity_poly.pdbx_seq_one_letter_code
_entity_poly.pdbx_strand_id
1 'polypeptide(L)'
;YGYELAVIIQDGMKKMTEQQQDVFYYITVMNESYQQPAIPLGVEDGIIKGMYLLEEDKKEAAHHVQLLGSGTILREVREAAKILRDEFNVAADVWSVTSFNELRRDGLAVERSNRLHPGQKPKQTYVEECLGGRKGPVIASTDYMKLFAEQIRQWVPSKEFKVLGTDGFGRSDSRKKLRHFFEVDRNWVVLAALEALADRGDIEPKVVAEAIVKFGINPEKLNPLDC
;
A
#
# COMPACT_ATOMS: atom_id res chain seq x y z
N TYR A 1 4.52 7.32 -10.05
CA TYR A 1 4.69 7.31 -11.52
C TYR A 1 4.60 8.72 -12.09
N GLY A 2 5.11 8.93 -13.31
CA GLY A 2 5.11 10.25 -13.97
C GLY A 2 3.70 10.82 -14.20
N TYR A 3 2.72 9.98 -14.55
CA TYR A 3 1.35 10.44 -14.74
C TYR A 3 0.66 10.83 -13.43
N GLU A 4 0.96 10.16 -12.32
CA GLU A 4 0.42 10.55 -11.00
C GLU A 4 0.89 11.94 -10.62
N LEU A 5 2.18 12.24 -10.86
CA LEU A 5 2.74 13.56 -10.64
C LEU A 5 2.04 14.62 -11.51
N ALA A 6 1.82 14.33 -12.79
CA ALA A 6 1.13 15.25 -13.70
C ALA A 6 -0.31 15.56 -13.23
N VAL A 7 -1.08 14.52 -12.86
CA VAL A 7 -2.46 14.66 -12.37
C VAL A 7 -2.50 15.46 -11.06
N ILE A 8 -1.63 15.15 -10.09
CA ILE A 8 -1.57 15.85 -8.80
C ILE A 8 -1.18 17.33 -8.98
N ILE A 9 -0.21 17.64 -9.83
CA ILE A 9 0.18 19.02 -10.11
C ILE A 9 -0.96 19.78 -10.79
N GLN A 10 -1.63 19.17 -11.76
CA GLN A 10 -2.74 19.81 -12.45
C GLN A 10 -3.90 20.13 -11.50
N ASP A 11 -4.28 19.18 -10.64
CA ASP A 11 -5.33 19.38 -9.63
C ASP A 11 -4.92 20.44 -8.60
N GLY A 12 -3.68 20.40 -8.11
CA GLY A 12 -3.16 21.39 -7.17
C GLY A 12 -3.16 22.80 -7.75
N MET A 13 -2.72 22.96 -9.00
CA MET A 13 -2.78 24.25 -9.72
C MET A 13 -4.23 24.75 -9.80
N LYS A 14 -5.16 23.92 -10.25
CA LYS A 14 -6.58 24.28 -10.36
C LYS A 14 -7.17 24.72 -9.01
N LYS A 15 -6.93 23.96 -7.93
CA LYS A 15 -7.45 24.27 -6.59
C LYS A 15 -6.90 25.59 -6.05
N MET A 16 -5.59 25.82 -6.20
CA MET A 16 -4.95 27.03 -5.67
C MET A 16 -5.21 28.28 -6.53
N THR A 17 -5.13 28.18 -7.86
CA THR A 17 -5.14 29.37 -8.74
C THR A 17 -6.51 29.68 -9.33
N GLU A 18 -7.30 28.68 -9.71
CA GLU A 18 -8.62 28.91 -10.31
C GLU A 18 -9.72 28.93 -9.25
N GLN A 19 -9.70 27.97 -8.32
CA GLN A 19 -10.71 27.83 -7.29
C GLN A 19 -10.41 28.63 -6.01
N GLN A 20 -9.22 29.23 -5.93
CA GLN A 20 -8.77 30.07 -4.80
C GLN A 20 -8.94 29.37 -3.44
N GLN A 21 -8.62 28.07 -3.38
CA GLN A 21 -8.60 27.33 -2.11
C GLN A 21 -7.31 27.66 -1.34
N ASP A 22 -7.45 27.97 -0.05
CA ASP A 22 -6.33 28.23 0.87
C ASP A 22 -5.61 26.94 1.26
N VAL A 23 -4.84 26.38 0.33
CA VAL A 23 -4.08 25.14 0.48
C VAL A 23 -2.69 25.26 -0.14
N PHE A 24 -1.78 24.37 0.26
CA PHE A 24 -0.51 24.16 -0.44
C PHE A 24 -0.25 22.66 -0.60
N TYR A 25 0.52 22.28 -1.60
CA TYR A 25 0.84 20.89 -1.91
C TYR A 25 2.26 20.54 -1.49
N TYR A 26 2.42 19.38 -0.85
CA TYR A 26 3.71 18.76 -0.59
C TYR A 26 3.79 17.45 -1.37
N ILE A 27 4.74 17.35 -2.28
CA ILE A 27 4.92 16.19 -3.15
C ILE A 27 6.33 15.67 -2.98
N THR A 28 6.47 14.41 -2.61
CA THR A 28 7.77 13.74 -2.59
C THR A 28 8.10 13.15 -3.95
N VAL A 29 9.27 13.52 -4.45
CA VAL A 29 9.80 13.04 -5.73
C VAL A 29 11.06 12.23 -5.50
N MET A 30 11.34 11.30 -6.40
CA MET A 30 12.35 10.26 -6.19
C MET A 30 13.51 10.43 -7.17
N ASN A 31 14.73 10.11 -6.74
CA ASN A 31 15.94 10.16 -7.58
C ASN A 31 16.28 8.82 -8.26
N GLU A 32 15.40 7.83 -8.16
CA GLU A 32 15.57 6.52 -8.81
C GLU A 32 14.88 6.53 -10.17
N SER A 33 15.62 6.24 -11.24
CA SER A 33 15.07 6.08 -12.58
C SER A 33 14.47 4.68 -12.76
N TYR A 34 13.25 4.61 -13.29
CA TYR A 34 12.57 3.38 -13.65
C TYR A 34 11.53 3.65 -14.73
N GLN A 35 11.06 2.58 -15.39
CA GLN A 35 10.07 2.68 -16.44
C GLN A 35 8.79 3.33 -15.93
N GLN A 36 8.34 4.37 -16.63
CA GLN A 36 7.09 5.06 -16.36
C GLN A 36 6.01 4.50 -17.31
N PRO A 37 5.02 3.75 -16.80
CA PRO A 37 3.94 3.24 -17.64
C PRO A 37 2.98 4.36 -18.03
N ALA A 38 2.12 4.10 -19.02
CA ALA A 38 1.00 4.97 -19.33
C ALA A 38 -0.03 4.96 -18.19
N ILE A 39 -0.79 6.05 -18.06
CA ILE A 39 -1.90 6.13 -17.12
C ILE A 39 -3.00 5.12 -17.50
N PRO A 40 -3.53 4.32 -16.56
CA PRO A 40 -4.74 3.54 -16.80
C PRO A 40 -5.96 4.46 -17.05
N LEU A 41 -6.93 4.03 -17.85
CA LEU A 41 -8.10 4.87 -18.14
C LEU A 41 -8.96 5.08 -16.88
N GLY A 42 -9.29 6.33 -16.56
CA GLY A 42 -10.29 6.68 -15.54
C GLY A 42 -9.82 6.64 -14.09
N VAL A 43 -8.50 6.60 -13.84
CA VAL A 43 -7.95 6.56 -12.48
C VAL A 43 -7.62 7.94 -11.91
N GLU A 44 -7.83 9.01 -12.66
CA GLU A 44 -7.47 10.38 -12.28
C GLU A 44 -8.10 10.79 -10.94
N ASP A 45 -9.39 10.50 -10.74
CA ASP A 45 -10.08 10.79 -9.49
C ASP A 45 -9.47 10.01 -8.30
N GLY A 46 -9.10 8.74 -8.51
CA GLY A 46 -8.45 7.93 -7.47
C GLY A 46 -7.02 8.38 -7.16
N ILE A 47 -6.28 8.86 -8.15
CA ILE A 47 -4.97 9.50 -7.94
C ILE A 47 -5.12 10.70 -7.00
N ILE A 48 -6.15 11.54 -7.19
CA ILE A 48 -6.38 12.71 -6.34
C ILE A 48 -6.91 12.33 -4.96
N LYS A 49 -7.83 11.37 -4.87
CA LYS A 49 -8.40 10.91 -3.59
C LYS A 49 -7.42 10.12 -2.73
N GLY A 50 -6.37 9.56 -3.32
CA GLY A 50 -5.22 9.01 -2.59
C GLY A 50 -4.91 7.55 -2.86
N MET A 51 -5.75 6.82 -3.60
CA MET A 51 -5.44 5.47 -4.08
C MET A 51 -6.30 5.03 -5.28
N TYR A 52 -5.80 4.07 -6.06
CA TYR A 52 -6.57 3.41 -7.11
C TYR A 52 -6.03 2.00 -7.38
N LEU A 53 -6.89 1.14 -7.95
CA LEU A 53 -6.51 -0.21 -8.37
C LEU A 53 -5.64 -0.12 -9.61
N LEU A 54 -4.36 -0.47 -9.49
CA LEU A 54 -3.40 -0.40 -10.57
C LEU A 54 -3.44 -1.68 -11.42
N GLU A 55 -3.45 -2.84 -10.77
CA GLU A 55 -3.50 -4.15 -11.42
C GLU A 55 -4.46 -5.05 -10.65
N GLU A 56 -5.42 -5.64 -11.36
CA GLU A 56 -6.38 -6.58 -10.80
C GLU A 56 -6.04 -7.99 -11.27
N ASP A 57 -5.94 -8.93 -10.34
CA ASP A 57 -5.70 -10.32 -10.69
C ASP A 57 -7.01 -11.10 -10.77
N LYS A 58 -7.44 -11.35 -12.01
CA LYS A 58 -8.70 -12.05 -12.32
C LYS A 58 -8.55 -13.55 -12.55
N LYS A 59 -7.34 -14.10 -12.56
CA LYS A 59 -7.18 -15.54 -12.80
C LYS A 59 -7.47 -16.31 -11.53
N GLU A 60 -7.94 -17.54 -11.70
CA GLU A 60 -8.17 -18.46 -10.59
C GLU A 60 -6.87 -18.74 -9.83
N ALA A 61 -6.96 -18.70 -8.51
CA ALA A 61 -5.87 -18.96 -7.57
C ALA A 61 -6.46 -19.53 -6.28
N ALA A 62 -5.64 -20.22 -5.48
CA ALA A 62 -6.10 -20.81 -4.22
C ALA A 62 -6.51 -19.73 -3.20
N HIS A 63 -5.76 -18.63 -3.17
CA HIS A 63 -6.00 -17.50 -2.28
C HIS A 63 -5.86 -16.18 -3.04
N HIS A 64 -6.32 -15.09 -2.44
CA HIS A 64 -6.23 -13.74 -2.97
C HIS A 64 -5.81 -12.80 -1.85
N VAL A 65 -5.00 -11.79 -2.15
CA VAL A 65 -4.60 -10.71 -1.23
C VAL A 65 -4.70 -9.34 -1.91
N GLN A 66 -4.68 -8.28 -1.10
CA GLN A 66 -4.62 -6.90 -1.58
C GLN A 66 -3.25 -6.29 -1.20
N LEU A 67 -2.54 -5.74 -2.17
CA LEU A 67 -1.19 -5.19 -1.97
C LEU A 67 -1.16 -3.70 -2.27
N LEU A 68 -0.84 -2.88 -1.28
CA LEU A 68 -0.79 -1.42 -1.36
C LEU A 68 0.67 -0.97 -1.39
N GLY A 69 1.01 -0.09 -2.33
CA GLY A 69 2.35 0.49 -2.44
C GLY A 69 2.31 1.97 -2.78
N SER A 70 3.33 2.70 -2.34
CA SER A 70 3.53 4.11 -2.69
C SER A 70 4.98 4.40 -3.06
N GLY A 71 5.23 5.52 -3.75
CA GLY A 71 6.58 5.95 -4.10
C GLY A 71 7.38 4.90 -4.88
N THR A 72 8.67 4.71 -4.55
CA THR A 72 9.50 3.71 -5.25
C THR A 72 9.18 2.27 -4.84
N ILE A 73 8.62 2.07 -3.64
CA ILE A 73 8.31 0.76 -3.07
C ILE A 73 7.12 0.08 -3.76
N LEU A 74 6.23 0.84 -4.43
CA LEU A 74 5.19 0.27 -5.29
C LEU A 74 5.74 -0.74 -6.32
N ARG A 75 6.98 -0.56 -6.78
CA ARG A 75 7.64 -1.53 -7.68
C ARG A 75 7.95 -2.85 -6.97
N GLU A 76 8.41 -2.82 -5.73
CA GLU A 76 8.66 -4.04 -4.95
C GLU A 76 7.33 -4.76 -4.66
N VAL A 77 6.27 -4.01 -4.40
CA VAL A 77 4.91 -4.53 -4.21
C VAL A 77 4.39 -5.24 -5.47
N ARG A 78 4.57 -4.64 -6.65
CA ARG A 78 4.21 -5.29 -7.93
C ARG A 78 5.01 -6.56 -8.21
N GLU A 79 6.27 -6.58 -7.82
CA GLU A 79 7.11 -7.77 -7.97
C GLU A 79 6.73 -8.86 -6.97
N ALA A 80 6.32 -8.50 -5.75
CA ALA A 80 5.76 -9.43 -4.77
C ALA A 80 4.47 -10.08 -5.27
N ALA A 81 3.59 -9.33 -5.96
CA ALA A 81 2.39 -9.87 -6.60
C ALA A 81 2.71 -11.02 -7.57
N LYS A 82 3.77 -10.87 -8.38
CA LYS A 82 4.24 -11.91 -9.31
C LYS A 82 4.75 -13.14 -8.56
N ILE A 83 5.58 -12.94 -7.53
CA ILE A 83 6.12 -14.04 -6.73
C ILE A 83 5.00 -14.82 -6.04
N LEU A 84 4.04 -14.13 -5.41
CA LEU A 84 2.87 -14.75 -4.78
C LEU A 84 2.09 -15.61 -5.77
N ARG A 85 1.90 -15.11 -6.99
CA ARG A 85 1.20 -15.83 -8.03
C ARG A 85 1.96 -17.06 -8.51
N ASP A 86 3.20 -16.87 -8.93
CA ASP A 86 3.98 -17.88 -9.64
C ASP A 86 4.51 -18.98 -8.71
N GLU A 87 4.77 -18.65 -7.44
CA GLU A 87 5.42 -19.56 -6.50
C GLU A 87 4.48 -20.09 -5.40
N PHE A 88 3.39 -19.37 -5.09
CA PHE A 88 2.50 -19.71 -3.99
C PHE A 88 1.04 -19.88 -4.41
N ASN A 89 0.70 -19.69 -5.69
CA ASN A 89 -0.67 -19.73 -6.20
C ASN A 89 -1.63 -18.78 -5.43
N VAL A 90 -1.12 -17.60 -5.09
CA VAL A 90 -1.86 -16.52 -4.43
C VAL A 90 -2.05 -15.37 -5.42
N ALA A 91 -3.28 -15.06 -5.79
CA ALA A 91 -3.61 -13.88 -6.59
C ALA A 91 -3.43 -12.60 -5.76
N ALA A 92 -3.07 -11.49 -6.42
CA ALA A 92 -2.88 -10.22 -5.74
C ALA A 92 -3.43 -9.06 -6.57
N ASP A 93 -4.35 -8.28 -5.98
CA ASP A 93 -4.73 -6.98 -6.51
C ASP A 93 -3.74 -5.94 -6.02
N VAL A 94 -3.11 -5.19 -6.93
CA VAL A 94 -2.12 -4.16 -6.61
C VAL A 94 -2.74 -2.78 -6.67
N TRP A 95 -2.59 -2.03 -5.59
CA TRP A 95 -3.10 -0.69 -5.39
C TRP A 95 -1.95 0.31 -5.35
N SER A 96 -2.01 1.33 -6.20
CA SER A 96 -1.14 2.51 -6.05
C SER A 96 -1.79 3.45 -5.05
N VAL A 97 -1.07 3.78 -3.98
CA VAL A 97 -1.51 4.72 -2.96
C VAL A 97 -0.72 6.02 -3.12
N THR A 98 -1.35 7.02 -3.70
CA THR A 98 -0.74 8.33 -3.98
C THR A 98 -0.71 9.23 -2.74
N SER A 99 -1.61 9.03 -1.77
CA SER A 99 -1.59 9.78 -0.51
C SER A 99 -2.36 9.07 0.62
N PHE A 100 -1.63 8.42 1.53
CA PHE A 100 -2.22 7.91 2.78
C PHE A 100 -2.76 9.05 3.68
N ASN A 101 -2.19 10.25 3.57
CA ASN A 101 -2.63 11.40 4.35
C ASN A 101 -4.02 11.90 3.93
N GLU A 102 -4.30 11.93 2.61
CA GLU A 102 -5.63 12.31 2.11
C GLU A 102 -6.67 11.23 2.45
N LEU A 103 -6.32 9.95 2.31
CA LEU A 103 -7.18 8.85 2.75
C LEU A 103 -7.54 8.94 4.24
N ARG A 104 -6.58 9.33 5.09
CA ARG A 104 -6.85 9.57 6.51
C ARG A 104 -7.78 10.77 6.74
N ARG A 105 -7.57 11.87 6.01
CA ARG A 105 -8.41 13.06 6.13
C ARG A 105 -9.85 12.76 5.72
N ASP A 106 -10.04 12.02 4.63
CA ASP A 106 -11.34 11.52 4.19
C ASP A 106 -11.98 10.65 5.28
N GLY A 107 -11.25 9.65 5.78
CA GLY A 107 -11.76 8.74 6.80
C GLY A 107 -12.26 9.45 8.06
N LEU A 108 -11.46 10.40 8.57
CA LEU A 108 -11.86 11.22 9.73
C LEU A 108 -13.08 12.11 9.43
N ALA A 109 -13.16 12.68 8.23
CA ALA A 109 -14.27 13.54 7.83
C ALA A 109 -15.59 12.75 7.74
N VAL A 110 -15.54 11.56 7.14
CA VAL A 110 -16.67 10.64 7.02
C VAL A 110 -17.12 10.15 8.39
N GLU A 111 -16.20 9.74 9.27
CA GLU A 111 -16.55 9.33 10.63
C GLU A 111 -17.20 10.44 11.44
N ARG A 112 -16.65 11.65 11.35
CA ARG A 112 -17.24 12.82 11.99
C ARG A 112 -18.64 13.07 11.44
N SER A 113 -18.82 12.99 10.12
CA SER A 113 -20.14 13.13 9.48
C SER A 113 -21.12 12.06 9.99
N ASN A 114 -20.74 10.79 10.01
CA ASN A 114 -21.60 9.69 10.45
C ASN A 114 -21.96 9.82 11.94
N ARG A 115 -21.01 10.19 12.80
CA ARG A 115 -21.24 10.43 14.24
C ARG A 115 -22.24 11.54 14.49
N LEU A 116 -22.23 12.59 13.67
CA LEU A 116 -23.15 13.72 13.79
C LEU A 116 -24.52 13.48 13.15
N HIS A 117 -24.70 12.37 12.42
CA HIS A 117 -25.95 12.04 11.73
C HIS A 117 -26.36 10.57 11.93
N PRO A 118 -26.59 10.12 13.18
CA PRO A 118 -26.84 8.70 13.49
C PRO A 118 -28.13 8.14 12.89
N GLY A 119 -29.09 8.99 12.50
CA GLY A 119 -30.33 8.60 11.83
C GLY A 119 -30.23 8.48 10.30
N GLN A 120 -29.09 8.82 9.70
CA GLN A 120 -28.87 8.70 8.26
C GLN A 120 -28.11 7.41 7.94
N LYS A 121 -28.24 6.95 6.68
CA LYS A 121 -27.42 5.84 6.19
C LYS A 121 -25.94 6.24 6.31
N PRO A 122 -25.08 5.44 6.98
CA PRO A 122 -23.67 5.74 7.09
C PRO A 122 -23.02 5.88 5.71
N LYS A 123 -22.19 6.93 5.55
CA LYS A 123 -21.32 7.09 4.38
C LYS A 123 -20.11 6.17 4.51
N GLN A 124 -19.63 5.65 3.39
CA GLN A 124 -18.36 4.93 3.33
C GLN A 124 -17.22 5.92 3.12
N THR A 125 -16.06 5.59 3.68
CA THR A 125 -14.79 6.23 3.35
C THR A 125 -14.30 5.78 1.99
N TYR A 126 -13.39 6.54 1.38
CA TYR A 126 -12.83 6.16 0.09
C TYR A 126 -12.02 4.85 0.17
N VAL A 127 -11.39 4.56 1.30
CA VAL A 127 -10.72 3.27 1.55
C VAL A 127 -11.72 2.12 1.56
N GLU A 128 -12.87 2.29 2.22
CA GLU A 128 -13.96 1.29 2.23
C GLU A 128 -14.60 1.13 0.85
N GLU A 129 -14.73 2.21 0.07
CA GLU A 129 -15.21 2.14 -1.31
C GLU A 129 -14.25 1.34 -2.21
N CYS A 130 -12.94 1.52 -2.03
CA CYS A 130 -11.90 0.83 -2.81
C CYS A 130 -11.78 -0.65 -2.44
N LEU A 131 -11.66 -0.94 -1.14
CA LEU A 131 -11.36 -2.28 -0.63
C LEU A 131 -12.63 -3.08 -0.29
N GLY A 132 -13.79 -2.44 -0.26
CA GLY A 132 -15.07 -3.09 0.00
C GLY A 132 -15.37 -4.19 -1.02
N GLY A 133 -15.68 -5.39 -0.53
CA GLY A 133 -15.96 -6.56 -1.38
C GLY A 133 -14.73 -7.22 -2.00
N ARG A 134 -13.52 -6.69 -1.76
CA ARG A 134 -12.26 -7.34 -2.15
C ARG A 134 -11.97 -8.52 -1.22
N LYS A 135 -11.28 -9.53 -1.76
CA LYS A 135 -10.97 -10.76 -1.03
C LYS A 135 -9.58 -10.69 -0.40
N GLY A 136 -9.48 -11.33 0.77
CA GLY A 136 -8.21 -11.61 1.41
C GLY A 136 -7.65 -10.52 2.32
N PRO A 137 -6.50 -10.79 2.95
CA PRO A 137 -5.77 -9.83 3.76
C PRO A 137 -5.22 -8.67 2.92
N VAL A 138 -4.90 -7.57 3.60
CA VAL A 138 -4.36 -6.34 3.00
C VAL A 138 -2.93 -6.14 3.52
N ILE A 139 -1.99 -5.86 2.62
CA ILE A 139 -0.58 -5.64 2.95
C ILE A 139 -0.18 -4.30 2.36
N ALA A 140 0.40 -3.41 3.16
CA ALA A 140 0.99 -2.16 2.66
C ALA A 140 2.50 -2.13 2.87
N SER A 141 3.25 -1.64 1.89
CA SER A 141 4.69 -1.35 2.02
C SER A 141 5.03 0.02 1.45
N THR A 142 5.81 0.80 2.20
CA THR A 142 6.18 2.18 1.83
C THR A 142 7.62 2.50 2.23
N ASP A 143 8.18 3.56 1.63
CA ASP A 143 9.53 4.09 1.94
C ASP A 143 9.51 5.07 3.13
N TYR A 144 8.49 4.96 3.99
CA TYR A 144 8.29 5.74 5.20
C TYR A 144 8.11 4.78 6.37
N MET A 145 8.21 5.28 7.60
CA MET A 145 7.88 4.51 8.80
C MET A 145 6.47 3.93 8.72
N LYS A 146 6.24 2.78 9.37
CA LYS A 146 4.98 2.02 9.33
C LYS A 146 3.76 2.90 9.58
N LEU A 147 3.86 3.87 10.50
CA LEU A 147 2.77 4.80 10.82
C LEU A 147 2.17 5.50 9.59
N PHE A 148 2.97 5.76 8.54
CA PHE A 148 2.50 6.41 7.33
C PHE A 148 1.41 5.62 6.60
N ALA A 149 1.52 4.28 6.52
CA ALA A 149 0.46 3.45 5.93
C ALA A 149 -0.54 2.97 7.00
N GLU A 150 -0.07 2.74 8.23
CA GLU A 150 -0.90 2.30 9.36
C GLU A 150 -2.05 3.29 9.67
N GLN A 151 -1.87 4.57 9.34
CA GLN A 151 -2.81 5.64 9.64
C GLN A 151 -4.22 5.45 9.03
N ILE A 152 -4.39 4.56 8.06
CA ILE A 152 -5.70 4.22 7.46
C ILE A 152 -6.34 2.96 8.04
N ARG A 153 -5.69 2.26 8.99
CA ARG A 153 -6.12 0.95 9.52
C ARG A 153 -7.60 0.89 9.88
N GLN A 154 -8.12 1.96 10.48
CA GLN A 154 -9.51 2.04 10.94
C GLN A 154 -10.54 1.84 9.83
N TRP A 155 -10.19 2.16 8.58
CA TRP A 155 -11.09 2.10 7.41
C TRP A 155 -10.76 0.95 6.46
N VAL A 156 -9.73 0.16 6.77
CA VAL A 156 -9.42 -1.05 6.00
C VAL A 156 -10.43 -2.13 6.40
N PRO A 157 -11.26 -2.66 5.49
CA PRO A 157 -12.33 -3.60 5.83
C PRO A 157 -11.83 -4.99 6.24
N SER A 158 -10.58 -5.33 5.89
CA SER A 158 -9.91 -6.55 6.34
C SER A 158 -9.34 -6.38 7.74
N LYS A 159 -9.58 -7.34 8.63
CA LYS A 159 -8.95 -7.40 9.96
C LYS A 159 -7.44 -7.59 9.84
N GLU A 160 -7.02 -8.44 8.91
CA GLU A 160 -5.62 -8.67 8.61
C GLU A 160 -5.12 -7.57 7.68
N PHE A 161 -4.63 -6.49 8.29
CA PHE A 161 -3.89 -5.42 7.63
C PHE A 161 -2.46 -5.41 8.17
N LYS A 162 -1.48 -5.83 7.34
CA LYS A 162 -0.06 -5.85 7.70
C LYS A 162 0.65 -4.67 7.04
N VAL A 163 1.52 -3.99 7.79
CA VAL A 163 2.20 -2.78 7.31
C VAL A 163 3.71 -2.92 7.47
N LEU A 164 4.41 -2.70 6.35
CA LEU A 164 5.86 -2.63 6.24
C LEU A 164 6.27 -1.18 6.01
N GLY A 165 7.37 -0.79 6.65
CA GLY A 165 7.86 0.57 6.62
C GLY A 165 9.28 0.66 7.15
N THR A 166 9.93 1.78 6.84
CA THR A 166 11.34 2.03 7.07
C THR A 166 11.58 2.71 8.43
N ASP A 167 11.08 2.11 9.51
CA ASP A 167 11.35 2.57 10.87
C ASP A 167 12.84 2.40 11.21
N GLY A 168 13.40 3.34 11.98
CA GLY A 168 14.81 3.35 12.37
C GLY A 168 15.66 4.38 11.62
N PHE A 169 16.94 4.47 12.00
CA PHE A 169 17.87 5.44 11.42
C PHE A 169 18.37 5.01 10.04
N GLY A 170 18.48 5.98 9.14
CA GLY A 170 19.10 5.79 7.83
C GLY A 170 20.56 5.35 7.95
N ARG A 171 21.01 4.57 6.97
CA ARG A 171 22.40 4.11 6.84
C ARG A 171 22.84 4.09 5.38
N SER A 172 24.15 4.09 5.16
CA SER A 172 24.72 4.08 3.81
C SER A 172 24.82 2.66 3.26
N ASP A 173 24.05 2.35 2.22
CA ASP A 173 24.22 1.15 1.40
C ASP A 173 23.47 1.32 0.06
N SER A 174 23.53 0.31 -0.81
CA SER A 174 22.70 0.21 -2.01
C SER A 174 21.21 0.12 -1.68
N ARG A 175 20.35 0.62 -2.59
CA ARG A 175 18.88 0.53 -2.45
C ARG A 175 18.37 -0.88 -2.16
N LYS A 176 18.91 -1.89 -2.86
CA LYS A 176 18.54 -3.30 -2.65
C LYS A 176 18.79 -3.74 -1.20
N LYS A 177 19.98 -3.45 -0.67
CA LYS A 177 20.35 -3.82 0.69
C LYS A 177 19.57 -3.02 1.73
N LEU A 178 19.34 -1.73 1.51
CA LEU A 178 18.54 -0.91 2.42
C LEU A 178 17.08 -1.37 2.47
N ARG A 179 16.45 -1.67 1.34
CA ARG A 179 15.07 -2.20 1.31
C ARG A 179 14.95 -3.55 2.01
N HIS A 180 15.95 -4.40 1.87
CA HIS A 180 16.00 -5.67 2.60
C HIS A 180 16.23 -5.45 4.10
N PHE A 181 17.13 -4.54 4.45
CA PHE A 181 17.43 -4.17 5.84
C PHE A 181 16.19 -3.61 6.56
N PHE A 182 15.49 -2.67 5.93
CA PHE A 182 14.25 -2.06 6.45
C PHE A 182 13.00 -2.92 6.26
N GLU A 183 13.13 -4.13 5.70
CA GLU A 183 12.02 -5.09 5.63
C GLU A 183 10.88 -4.63 4.70
N VAL A 184 11.18 -3.90 3.63
CA VAL A 184 10.18 -3.31 2.70
C VAL A 184 10.31 -3.80 1.25
N ASP A 185 11.28 -4.68 0.95
CA ASP A 185 11.43 -5.27 -0.39
C ASP A 185 10.34 -6.32 -0.70
N ARG A 186 10.34 -6.79 -1.95
CA ARG A 186 9.35 -7.77 -2.45
C ARG A 186 9.27 -9.05 -1.63
N ASN A 187 10.37 -9.53 -1.06
CA ASN A 187 10.41 -10.78 -0.31
C ASN A 187 9.71 -10.61 1.04
N TRP A 188 9.90 -9.46 1.67
CA TRP A 188 9.20 -9.11 2.91
C TRP A 188 7.71 -8.88 2.67
N VAL A 189 7.32 -8.29 1.53
CA VAL A 189 5.90 -8.16 1.14
C VAL A 189 5.25 -9.53 0.94
N VAL A 190 5.92 -10.46 0.25
CA VAL A 190 5.44 -11.85 0.10
C VAL A 190 5.30 -12.52 1.46
N LEU A 191 6.32 -12.40 2.33
CA LEU A 191 6.29 -12.99 3.66
C LEU A 191 5.11 -12.47 4.49
N ALA A 192 4.89 -11.15 4.51
CA ALA A 192 3.77 -10.54 5.23
C ALA A 192 2.40 -10.98 4.67
N ALA A 193 2.31 -11.22 3.36
CA ALA A 193 1.08 -11.73 2.75
C ALA A 193 0.80 -13.19 3.15
N LEU A 194 1.82 -14.04 3.13
CA LEU A 194 1.71 -15.43 3.59
C LEU A 194 1.40 -15.50 5.09
N GLU A 195 2.05 -14.67 5.91
CA GLU A 195 1.75 -14.55 7.34
C GLU A 195 0.28 -14.17 7.56
N ALA A 196 -0.24 -13.18 6.85
CA ALA A 196 -1.63 -12.75 6.98
C ALA A 196 -2.64 -13.82 6.53
N LEU A 197 -2.31 -14.65 5.54
CA LEU A 197 -3.11 -15.81 5.15
C LEU A 197 -3.05 -16.91 6.21
N ALA A 198 -1.88 -17.14 6.82
CA ALA A 198 -1.73 -18.12 7.90
C ALA A 198 -2.50 -17.70 9.16
N ASP A 199 -2.50 -16.42 9.51
CA ASP A 199 -3.29 -15.85 10.62
C ASP A 199 -4.80 -16.10 10.46
N ARG A 200 -5.28 -16.18 9.21
CA ARG A 200 -6.67 -16.51 8.86
C ARG A 200 -6.95 -18.02 8.85
N GLY A 201 -5.91 -18.84 8.90
CA GLY A 201 -5.99 -20.28 8.70
C GLY A 201 -6.16 -20.70 7.25
N ASP A 202 -5.95 -19.79 6.29
CA ASP A 202 -6.08 -20.08 4.86
C ASP A 202 -4.91 -20.93 4.34
N ILE A 203 -3.73 -20.81 4.96
CA ILE A 203 -2.54 -21.64 4.68
C ILE A 203 -1.87 -22.13 5.97
N GLU A 204 -1.04 -23.15 5.86
CA GLU A 204 -0.26 -23.65 7.02
C GLU A 204 0.90 -22.71 7.37
N PRO A 205 1.21 -22.50 8.68
CA PRO A 205 2.37 -21.73 9.11
C PRO A 205 3.71 -22.22 8.55
N LYS A 206 3.78 -23.51 8.18
CA LYS A 206 4.95 -24.11 7.54
C LYS A 206 5.32 -23.42 6.22
N VAL A 207 4.32 -22.99 5.43
CA VAL A 207 4.54 -22.27 4.16
C VAL A 207 5.28 -20.94 4.41
N VAL A 208 4.93 -20.24 5.50
CA VAL A 208 5.60 -19.00 5.93
C VAL A 208 7.06 -19.29 6.31
N ALA A 209 7.31 -20.34 7.09
CA ALA A 209 8.65 -20.73 7.49
C ALA A 209 9.53 -21.13 6.29
N GLU A 210 8.97 -21.86 5.33
CA GLU A 210 9.65 -22.22 4.08
C GLU A 210 10.00 -20.97 3.25
N ALA A 211 9.13 -19.95 3.22
CA ALA A 211 9.39 -18.69 2.54
C ALA A 211 10.54 -17.88 3.19
N ILE A 212 10.64 -17.85 4.53
CA ILE A 212 11.77 -17.21 5.24
C ILE A 212 13.10 -17.78 4.77
N VAL A 213 13.20 -19.11 4.73
CA VAL A 213 14.41 -19.82 4.27
C VAL A 213 14.67 -19.53 2.80
N LYS A 214 13.64 -19.63 1.95
CA LYS A 214 13.74 -19.40 0.50
C LYS A 214 14.27 -18.01 0.16
N PHE A 215 13.82 -16.99 0.88
CA PHE A 215 14.21 -15.60 0.64
C PHE A 215 15.48 -15.18 1.36
N GLY A 216 16.10 -16.08 2.13
CA GLY A 216 17.31 -15.78 2.90
C GLY A 216 17.07 -14.72 3.98
N ILE A 217 15.86 -14.65 4.52
CA ILE A 217 15.50 -13.72 5.59
C ILE A 217 16.10 -14.25 6.90
N ASN A 218 16.88 -13.41 7.59
CA ASN A 218 17.39 -13.74 8.92
C ASN A 218 16.31 -13.43 9.98
N PRO A 219 15.70 -14.44 10.63
CA PRO A 219 14.68 -14.20 11.66
C PRO A 219 15.26 -13.61 12.95
N GLU A 220 16.57 -13.77 13.19
CA GLU A 220 17.27 -13.29 14.38
C GLU A 220 17.93 -11.91 14.17
N LYS A 221 17.65 -11.24 13.05
CA LYS A 221 18.16 -9.87 12.85
C LYS A 221 17.50 -8.94 13.86
N LEU A 222 18.25 -7.94 14.32
CA LEU A 222 17.68 -6.87 15.13
C LEU A 222 16.61 -6.12 14.34
N ASN A 223 15.59 -5.64 15.05
CA ASN A 223 14.58 -4.75 14.51
C ASN A 223 15.29 -3.49 13.95
N PRO A 224 15.00 -3.04 12.72
CA PRO A 224 15.61 -1.83 12.15
C PRO A 224 15.55 -0.58 13.03
N LEU A 225 14.55 -0.46 13.90
CA LEU A 225 14.41 0.62 14.88
C LEU A 225 15.50 0.61 15.97
N ASP A 226 16.01 -0.57 16.31
CA ASP A 226 16.94 -0.81 17.42
C ASP A 226 18.41 -0.97 16.94
N CYS A 227 18.66 -0.76 15.65
CA CYS A 227 19.95 -1.00 14.98
C CYS A 227 20.84 0.25 14.85
#